data_AF-A0A920LZA8-F1
#
_entry.id   AF-A0A920LZA8-F1
#
_cell.length_a   1.000
_cell.length_b   1.000
_cell.length_c   1.000
_cell.angle_alpha   90.00
_cell.angle_beta   90.00
_cell.angle_gamma   90.00
#
_symmetry.space_group_name_H-M   'P 1'
#
loop_
_entity.id
_entity.type
_entity.pdbx_description
1 polymer ?
#
loop_
_entity_poly.entity_id
_entity_poly.type
_entity_poly.pdbx_seq_one_letter_code
_entity_poly.pdbx_strand_id
1 'polypeptide(L)'
;MILQLYLFELDREQFLEYDLTKTIYNLANTSKPNIGLISGLPLVGRVNNSQGNAQYERPFFIYQTLSEFFNVIDLSLEVSEIPQNVDQLLIVHPKNLSDITLYAIDQFVMTGKGVTIFTDPFSEFDNNLSKPESEKDFSNSNLSRLFTSWGFDMKPGMVIGDIVNGRKVSLGPSNDQKIVTYVLWLAIQQNLLSNTDIITSNLDYIFLKSAGSIENLNTNSSLVIEPLIRTSKESMLIERYKMQFRADPEQLLKDFESQDKSYIIGARIKGELDSAFTWKILKKLN
;
A
#
# COMPACT_ATOMS: atom_id res chain seq x y z
N MET A 1 3.43 -44.00 -35.24
CA MET A 1 3.97 -42.69 -34.86
C MET A 1 2.79 -41.83 -34.40
N ILE A 2 2.42 -42.01 -33.14
CA ILE A 2 1.25 -41.36 -32.53
C ILE A 2 1.77 -40.04 -31.96
N LEU A 3 1.40 -38.92 -32.59
CA LEU A 3 1.59 -37.59 -32.01
C LEU A 3 0.59 -37.46 -30.86
N GLN A 4 1.10 -37.68 -29.66
CA GLN A 4 0.39 -37.39 -28.43
C GLN A 4 0.38 -35.88 -28.24
N LEU A 5 -0.72 -35.23 -28.66
CA LEU A 5 -1.09 -33.93 -28.12
C LEU A 5 -1.11 -34.08 -26.60
N TYR A 6 -0.15 -33.43 -25.94
CA TYR A 6 -0.18 -33.33 -24.49
C TYR A 6 -1.39 -32.46 -24.14
N LEU A 7 -2.34 -33.12 -23.50
CA LEU A 7 -3.60 -32.61 -23.00
C LEU A 7 -3.38 -31.29 -22.27
N PHE A 8 -4.16 -30.27 -22.65
CA PHE A 8 -4.43 -29.12 -21.82
C PHE A 8 -4.88 -29.62 -20.43
N GLU A 9 -4.21 -29.20 -19.36
CA GLU A 9 -4.71 -29.37 -18.00
C GLU A 9 -6.11 -28.72 -17.95
N LEU A 10 -7.15 -29.51 -17.68
CA LEU A 10 -8.54 -29.03 -17.56
C LEU A 10 -8.70 -27.93 -16.48
N ASP A 11 -7.74 -27.79 -15.57
CA ASP A 11 -7.69 -26.73 -14.56
C ASP A 11 -7.16 -25.39 -15.10
N ARG A 12 -6.70 -25.33 -16.37
CA ARG A 12 -6.18 -24.12 -17.04
C ARG A 12 -7.10 -23.49 -18.08
N GLU A 13 -8.30 -24.03 -18.32
CA GLU A 13 -9.24 -23.39 -19.27
C GLU A 13 -9.59 -21.95 -18.85
N GLN A 14 -9.67 -21.65 -17.55
CA GLN A 14 -9.91 -20.30 -17.03
C GLN A 14 -8.71 -19.36 -17.16
N PHE A 15 -7.50 -19.89 -17.40
CA PHE A 15 -6.28 -19.10 -17.60
C PHE A 15 -5.92 -18.94 -19.07
N LEU A 16 -6.60 -19.65 -19.98
CA LEU A 16 -6.35 -19.56 -21.42
C LEU A 16 -6.58 -18.13 -21.94
N GLU A 17 -7.64 -17.47 -21.47
CA GLU A 17 -7.96 -16.09 -21.86
C GLU A 17 -6.93 -15.09 -21.31
N TYR A 18 -6.46 -15.31 -20.07
CA TYR A 18 -5.37 -14.55 -19.47
C TYR A 18 -4.06 -14.72 -20.24
N ASP A 19 -3.68 -15.97 -20.53
CA ASP A 19 -2.45 -16.30 -21.25
C ASP A 19 -2.48 -15.77 -22.69
N LEU A 20 -3.63 -15.85 -23.39
CA LEU A 20 -3.81 -15.27 -24.72
C LEU A 20 -3.73 -13.74 -24.70
N THR A 21 -4.43 -13.09 -23.77
CA THR A 21 -4.39 -11.62 -23.62
C THR A 21 -2.98 -11.15 -23.30
N LYS A 22 -2.28 -11.87 -22.44
CA LYS A 22 -0.87 -11.64 -22.09
C LYS A 22 0.05 -11.79 -23.30
N THR A 23 -0.11 -12.86 -24.09
CA THR A 23 0.70 -13.05 -25.31
C THR A 23 0.42 -11.95 -26.34
N ILE A 24 -0.85 -11.58 -26.56
CA ILE A 24 -1.23 -10.50 -27.48
C ILE A 24 -0.67 -9.16 -27.02
N TYR A 25 -0.80 -8.83 -25.73
CA TYR A 25 -0.25 -7.60 -25.15
C TYR A 25 1.27 -7.53 -25.28
N ASN A 26 1.98 -8.62 -24.96
CA ASN A 26 3.44 -8.68 -25.08
C ASN A 26 3.93 -8.69 -26.53
N LEU A 27 3.12 -9.17 -27.49
CA LEU A 27 3.44 -9.13 -28.92
C LEU A 27 3.18 -7.74 -29.52
N ALA A 28 2.14 -7.05 -29.04
CA ALA A 28 1.78 -5.70 -29.49
C ALA A 28 2.70 -4.60 -28.92
N ASN A 29 3.28 -4.82 -27.73
CA ASN A 29 4.19 -3.87 -27.08
C ASN A 29 5.64 -4.37 -27.17
N THR A 30 6.44 -3.75 -28.04
CA THR A 30 7.85 -4.15 -28.27
C THR A 30 8.80 -3.83 -27.11
N SER A 31 8.36 -3.05 -26.12
CA SER A 31 9.12 -2.76 -24.89
C SER A 31 8.20 -2.65 -23.68
N LYS A 32 8.57 -3.28 -22.56
CA LYS A 32 7.85 -3.13 -21.29
C LYS A 32 8.09 -1.73 -20.69
N PRO A 33 7.06 -1.03 -20.18
CA PRO A 33 7.26 0.21 -19.43
C PRO A 33 8.12 -0.03 -18.18
N ASN A 34 8.90 0.97 -17.77
CA ASN A 34 9.76 0.89 -16.59
C ASN A 34 9.03 1.42 -15.36
N ILE A 35 8.91 0.58 -14.33
CA ILE A 35 8.41 0.99 -13.01
C ILE A 35 9.58 1.03 -12.04
N GLY A 36 9.84 2.19 -11.45
CA GLY A 36 10.75 2.31 -10.31
C GLY A 36 10.06 1.83 -9.04
N LEU A 37 10.67 0.93 -8.29
CA LEU A 37 10.14 0.41 -7.03
C LEU A 37 10.97 0.92 -5.85
N ILE A 38 10.34 1.61 -4.91
CA ILE A 38 10.91 1.94 -3.60
C ILE A 38 10.07 1.22 -2.55
N SER A 39 10.66 0.23 -1.86
CA SER A 39 9.90 -0.62 -0.94
C SER A 39 10.60 -0.80 0.40
N GLY A 40 9.88 -0.53 1.49
CA GLY A 40 10.32 -0.90 2.85
C GLY A 40 9.96 -2.34 3.25
N LEU A 41 9.42 -3.13 2.30
CA LEU A 41 9.10 -4.54 2.42
C LEU A 41 9.92 -5.36 1.41
N PRO A 42 10.22 -6.65 1.71
CA PRO A 42 11.01 -7.52 0.84
C PRO A 42 10.21 -8.05 -0.37
N LEU A 43 9.62 -7.15 -1.17
CA LEU A 43 8.75 -7.52 -2.31
C LEU A 43 9.49 -8.33 -3.39
N VAL A 44 10.75 -7.97 -3.65
CA VAL A 44 11.64 -8.65 -4.62
C VAL A 44 12.17 -9.99 -4.07
N GLY A 45 11.88 -10.29 -2.80
CA GLY A 45 12.50 -11.40 -2.07
C GLY A 45 13.84 -11.00 -1.49
N ARG A 46 14.34 -11.79 -0.54
CA ARG A 46 15.65 -11.58 0.09
C ARG A 46 16.17 -12.87 0.67
N VAL A 47 17.45 -12.90 1.00
CA VAL A 47 18.01 -13.93 1.88
C VAL A 47 18.00 -13.37 3.30
N ASN A 48 17.26 -14.03 4.19
CA ASN A 48 17.18 -13.67 5.61
C ASN A 48 18.10 -14.59 6.42
N ASN A 49 19.04 -13.99 7.15
CA ASN A 49 20.02 -14.69 7.99
C ASN A 49 19.78 -14.49 9.50
N SER A 50 18.60 -13.99 9.90
CA SER A 50 18.32 -13.56 11.27
C SER A 50 18.42 -14.64 12.35
N GLN A 51 18.35 -15.93 11.97
CA GLN A 51 18.43 -17.07 12.90
C GLN A 51 19.72 -17.90 12.73
N GLY A 52 20.77 -17.34 12.11
CA GLY A 52 22.02 -18.06 11.84
C GLY A 52 21.95 -19.09 10.71
N ASN A 53 20.77 -19.33 10.15
CA ASN A 53 20.55 -20.09 8.93
C ASN A 53 20.06 -19.16 7.82
N ALA A 54 20.69 -19.25 6.65
CA ALA A 54 20.28 -18.50 5.48
C ALA A 54 18.98 -19.08 4.91
N GLN A 55 17.88 -18.35 5.06
CA GLN A 55 16.59 -18.71 4.50
C GLN A 55 16.24 -17.76 3.34
N TYR A 56 15.97 -18.33 2.17
CA TYR A 56 15.48 -17.56 1.04
C TYR A 56 13.99 -17.24 1.22
N GLU A 57 13.67 -15.95 1.33
CA GLU A 57 12.32 -15.42 1.27
C GLU A 57 11.98 -15.15 -0.20
N ARG A 58 10.93 -15.83 -0.70
CA ARG A 58 10.49 -15.69 -2.09
C ARG A 58 9.93 -14.29 -2.35
N PRO A 59 10.05 -13.78 -3.60
CA PRO A 59 9.38 -12.55 -4.01
C PRO A 59 7.87 -12.66 -3.80
N PHE A 60 7.23 -11.54 -3.50
CA PHE A 60 5.79 -11.49 -3.28
C PHE A 60 5.08 -11.71 -4.61
N PHE A 61 3.89 -12.32 -4.54
CA PHE A 61 3.08 -12.58 -5.73
C PHE A 61 2.83 -11.30 -6.55
N ILE A 62 2.56 -10.16 -5.89
CA ILE A 62 2.35 -8.88 -6.56
C ILE A 62 3.56 -8.42 -7.38
N TYR A 63 4.78 -8.64 -6.86
CA TYR A 63 6.01 -8.30 -7.60
C TYR A 63 6.18 -9.21 -8.83
N GLN A 64 5.88 -10.49 -8.68
CA GLN A 64 5.90 -11.45 -9.79
C GLN A 64 4.92 -11.03 -10.88
N THR A 65 3.66 -10.74 -10.53
CA THR A 65 2.64 -10.26 -11.47
C THR A 65 3.05 -8.95 -12.15
N LEU A 66 3.57 -7.97 -11.41
CA LEU A 66 4.06 -6.72 -12.00
C LEU A 66 5.18 -6.97 -13.01
N SER A 67 6.12 -7.86 -12.69
CA SER A 67 7.26 -8.20 -13.56
C SER A 67 6.84 -8.91 -14.86
N GLU A 68 5.61 -9.45 -14.93
CA GLU A 68 5.07 -10.01 -16.17
C GLU A 68 4.80 -8.91 -17.22
N PHE A 69 4.33 -7.75 -16.80
CA PHE A 69 3.89 -6.67 -17.69
C PHE A 69 4.84 -5.47 -17.75
N PHE A 70 5.67 -5.30 -16.72
CA PHE A 70 6.56 -4.15 -16.57
C PHE A 70 8.01 -4.57 -16.35
N ASN A 71 8.95 -3.69 -16.68
CA ASN A 71 10.31 -3.79 -16.21
C ASN A 71 10.41 -3.11 -14.84
N VAL A 72 10.42 -3.89 -13.77
CA VAL A 72 10.45 -3.36 -12.39
C VAL A 72 11.90 -3.14 -11.97
N ILE A 73 12.29 -1.88 -11.77
CA ILE A 73 13.62 -1.46 -11.34
C ILE A 73 13.57 -1.21 -9.83
N ASP A 74 14.18 -2.07 -9.02
CA ASP A 74 14.33 -1.83 -7.58
C ASP A 74 15.33 -0.70 -7.35
N LEU A 75 14.85 0.41 -6.77
CA LEU A 75 15.64 1.61 -6.55
C LEU A 75 16.27 1.66 -5.16
N SER A 76 15.96 0.72 -4.25
CA SER A 76 16.35 0.81 -2.82
C SER A 76 15.74 2.02 -2.08
N LEU A 77 15.86 2.04 -0.75
CA LEU A 77 15.43 3.14 0.13
C LEU A 77 16.43 4.33 0.14
N GLU A 78 17.62 4.13 -0.39
CA GLU A 78 18.74 5.10 -0.37
C GLU A 78 19.01 5.74 -1.73
N VAL A 79 18.06 5.69 -2.67
CA VAL A 79 18.22 6.28 -4.01
C VAL A 79 18.41 7.79 -3.94
N SER A 80 19.44 8.29 -4.64
CA SER A 80 19.73 9.73 -4.75
C SER A 80 19.13 10.38 -6.00
N GLU A 81 18.87 9.60 -7.04
CA GLU A 81 18.28 10.05 -8.30
C GLU A 81 17.44 8.92 -8.91
N ILE A 82 16.21 9.24 -9.33
CA ILE A 82 15.36 8.28 -10.04
C ILE A 82 15.76 8.27 -11.52
N PRO A 83 16.09 7.10 -12.11
CA PRO A 83 16.54 7.03 -13.51
C PRO A 83 15.53 7.65 -14.48
N GLN A 84 16.03 8.41 -15.47
CA GLN A 84 15.18 9.16 -16.41
C GLN A 84 14.24 8.26 -17.23
N ASN A 85 14.63 7.00 -17.45
CA ASN A 85 13.85 6.00 -18.17
C ASN A 85 12.73 5.38 -17.34
N VAL A 86 12.58 5.70 -16.05
CA VAL A 86 11.43 5.27 -15.23
C VAL A 86 10.19 6.06 -15.62
N ASP A 87 9.11 5.38 -15.98
CA ASP A 87 7.86 5.99 -16.44
C ASP A 87 6.91 6.29 -15.27
N GLN A 88 6.89 5.41 -14.27
CA GLN A 88 6.06 5.52 -13.07
C GLN A 88 6.84 5.04 -11.84
N LEU A 89 6.59 5.68 -10.70
CA LEU A 89 7.18 5.26 -9.44
C LEU A 89 6.12 4.55 -8.59
N LEU A 90 6.48 3.38 -8.07
CA LEU A 90 5.71 2.61 -7.11
C LEU A 90 6.44 2.64 -5.77
N ILE A 91 5.81 3.25 -4.76
CA ILE A 91 6.36 3.34 -3.41
C ILE A 91 5.50 2.49 -2.48
N VAL A 92 6.10 1.49 -1.85
CA VAL A 92 5.39 0.56 -0.95
C VAL A 92 6.00 0.58 0.43
N HIS A 93 5.20 0.96 1.42
CA HIS A 93 5.58 1.03 2.82
C HIS A 93 6.94 1.71 3.05
N PRO A 94 7.14 2.96 2.59
CA PRO A 94 8.43 3.64 2.69
C PRO A 94 8.83 3.86 4.15
N LYS A 95 10.06 3.52 4.52
CA LYS A 95 10.56 3.71 5.88
C LYS A 95 11.86 4.48 5.89
N ASN A 96 11.99 5.39 6.85
CA ASN A 96 13.23 6.07 7.20
C ASN A 96 13.97 6.63 5.97
N LEU A 97 13.22 7.17 5.00
CA LEU A 97 13.80 7.74 3.79
C LEU A 97 14.62 8.99 4.15
N SER A 98 15.83 9.06 3.60
CA SER A 98 16.68 10.23 3.75
C SER A 98 16.08 11.45 3.05
N ASP A 99 16.49 12.66 3.44
CA ASP A 99 16.12 13.89 2.74
C ASP A 99 16.54 13.88 1.26
N ILE A 100 17.63 13.18 0.93
CA ILE A 100 18.10 12.98 -0.45
C ILE A 100 17.08 12.13 -1.22
N THR A 101 16.63 11.02 -0.64
CA THR A 101 15.62 10.15 -1.26
C THR A 101 14.29 10.87 -1.43
N LEU A 102 13.85 11.60 -0.41
CA LEU A 102 12.62 12.40 -0.46
C LEU A 102 12.71 13.48 -1.55
N TYR A 103 13.87 14.10 -1.72
CA TYR A 103 14.10 15.05 -2.81
C TYR A 103 14.03 14.37 -4.18
N ALA A 104 14.65 13.20 -4.35
CA ALA A 104 14.56 12.45 -5.61
C ALA A 104 13.11 12.13 -6.00
N ILE A 105 12.30 11.68 -5.04
CA ILE A 105 10.86 11.42 -5.22
C ILE A 105 10.11 12.70 -5.60
N ASP A 106 10.35 13.79 -4.87
CA ASP A 106 9.71 15.08 -5.13
C ASP A 106 10.02 15.57 -6.55
N GLN A 107 11.29 15.54 -6.97
CA GLN A 107 11.69 15.98 -8.31
C GLN A 107 11.10 15.10 -9.41
N PHE A 108 10.98 13.78 -9.18
CA PHE A 108 10.30 12.90 -10.13
C PHE A 108 8.83 13.31 -10.33
N VAL A 109 8.10 13.61 -9.26
CA VAL A 109 6.73 14.13 -9.34
C VAL A 109 6.68 15.48 -10.06
N MET A 110 7.65 16.37 -9.79
CA MET A 110 7.73 17.68 -10.46
C MET A 110 7.93 17.57 -11.99
N THR A 111 8.43 16.45 -12.51
CA THR A 111 8.48 16.21 -13.97
C THR A 111 7.10 15.93 -14.59
N GLY A 112 6.05 15.84 -13.78
CA GLY A 112 4.70 15.49 -14.22
C GLY A 112 4.43 13.98 -14.31
N LYS A 113 5.41 13.14 -13.95
CA LYS A 113 5.25 11.68 -13.92
C LYS A 113 4.43 11.24 -12.70
N GLY A 114 3.65 10.18 -12.89
CA GLY A 114 2.76 9.66 -11.86
C GLY A 114 3.49 8.81 -10.81
N VAL A 115 2.97 8.83 -9.58
CA VAL A 115 3.45 7.99 -8.47
C VAL A 115 2.27 7.27 -7.84
N THR A 116 2.43 5.98 -7.56
CA THR A 116 1.50 5.17 -6.76
C THR A 116 2.14 4.91 -5.41
N ILE A 117 1.45 5.25 -4.32
CA ILE A 117 2.00 5.18 -2.98
C ILE A 117 1.08 4.34 -2.09
N PHE A 118 1.64 3.32 -1.47
CA PHE A 118 1.00 2.53 -0.44
C PHE A 118 1.68 2.80 0.90
N THR A 119 1.08 3.64 1.72
CA THR A 119 1.52 3.87 3.09
C THR A 119 0.68 3.05 4.07
N ASP A 120 1.30 2.59 5.12
CA ASP A 120 0.70 1.78 6.17
C ASP A 120 1.09 2.39 7.53
N PRO A 121 0.16 3.08 8.22
CA PRO A 121 0.45 3.72 9.50
C PRO A 121 0.81 2.70 10.58
N PHE A 122 0.37 1.44 10.44
CA PHE A 122 0.66 0.34 11.36
C PHE A 122 0.73 -1.00 10.63
N SER A 123 1.91 -1.30 10.08
CA SER A 123 2.05 -2.52 9.29
C SER A 123 2.13 -3.77 10.15
N GLU A 124 0.99 -4.45 10.30
CA GLU A 124 0.91 -5.75 10.96
C GLU A 124 1.84 -6.78 10.32
N PHE A 125 2.01 -6.74 8.99
CA PHE A 125 2.93 -7.65 8.30
C PHE A 125 4.37 -7.40 8.74
N ASP A 126 4.83 -6.16 8.69
CA ASP A 126 6.20 -5.80 9.04
C ASP A 126 6.51 -5.95 10.53
N ASN A 127 5.51 -5.77 11.40
CA ASN A 127 5.62 -6.04 12.84
C ASN A 127 5.79 -7.54 13.15
N ASN A 128 5.27 -8.42 12.29
CA ASN A 128 5.38 -9.87 12.44
C ASN A 128 6.65 -10.45 11.78
N LEU A 129 7.40 -9.66 11.02
CA LEU A 129 8.69 -10.10 10.49
C LEU A 129 9.66 -10.34 11.65
N SER A 130 10.40 -11.45 11.60
CA SER A 130 11.50 -11.69 12.53
C SER A 130 12.60 -10.66 12.29
N LYS A 131 12.80 -9.78 13.27
CA LYS A 131 13.81 -8.71 13.26
C LYS A 131 14.71 -8.81 14.50
N PRO A 132 16.00 -8.44 14.38
CA PRO A 132 16.87 -8.19 15.52
C PRO A 132 16.21 -7.21 16.49
N GLU A 133 16.49 -7.36 17.78
CA GLU A 133 15.87 -6.53 18.83
C GLU A 133 16.20 -5.03 18.67
N SER A 134 17.37 -4.70 18.10
CA SER A 134 17.78 -3.34 17.73
C SER A 134 16.99 -2.73 16.57
N GLU A 135 16.21 -3.52 15.84
CA GLU A 135 15.40 -3.10 14.67
C GLU A 135 13.89 -3.21 14.94
N LYS A 136 13.50 -3.52 16.18
CA LYS A 136 12.10 -3.57 16.62
C LYS A 136 11.55 -2.17 16.91
N ASP A 137 11.43 -1.36 15.86
CA ASP A 137 10.56 -0.19 15.90
C ASP A 137 9.13 -0.57 15.50
N PHE A 138 8.15 0.15 16.05
CA PHE A 138 6.76 0.01 15.60
C PHE A 138 6.64 0.44 14.15
N SER A 139 6.25 -0.51 13.29
CA SER A 139 6.22 -0.29 11.86
C SER A 139 5.23 0.79 11.45
N ASN A 140 5.74 1.79 10.76
CA ASN A 140 5.00 2.92 10.22
C ASN A 140 5.65 3.34 8.91
N SER A 141 4.84 3.68 7.93
CA SER A 141 5.29 4.46 6.78
C SER A 141 4.42 5.70 6.57
N ASN A 142 5.09 6.81 6.30
CA ASN A 142 4.47 8.02 5.78
C ASN A 142 5.50 8.80 4.96
N LEU A 143 4.99 9.75 4.17
CA LEU A 143 5.81 10.74 3.45
C LEU A 143 5.30 12.14 3.78
N SER A 144 5.00 12.40 5.07
CA SER A 144 4.25 13.59 5.49
C SER A 144 4.86 14.91 5.02
N ARG A 145 6.20 14.98 4.90
CA ARG A 145 6.88 16.14 4.32
C ARG A 145 6.45 16.43 2.88
N LEU A 146 6.38 15.39 2.04
CA LEU A 146 5.94 15.51 0.66
C LEU A 146 4.43 15.79 0.61
N PHE A 147 3.63 14.97 1.29
CA PHE A 147 2.17 15.07 1.27
C PHE A 147 1.69 16.45 1.70
N THR A 148 2.22 16.97 2.82
CA THR A 148 1.81 18.28 3.35
C THR A 148 2.09 19.41 2.35
N SER A 149 3.22 19.34 1.63
CA SER A 149 3.54 20.30 0.56
C SER A 149 2.58 20.19 -0.62
N TRP A 150 2.18 18.96 -0.96
CA TRP A 150 1.25 18.69 -2.06
C TRP A 150 -0.21 19.07 -1.72
N GLY A 151 -0.55 19.16 -0.43
CA GLY A 151 -1.83 19.67 0.07
C GLY A 151 -2.75 18.64 0.73
N PHE A 152 -2.23 17.45 1.04
CA PHE A 152 -2.94 16.40 1.77
C PHE A 152 -2.01 15.74 2.80
N ASP A 153 -2.52 14.88 3.67
CA ASP A 153 -1.65 14.01 4.48
C ASP A 153 -2.35 12.69 4.82
N MET A 154 -1.57 11.72 5.28
CA MET A 154 -2.08 10.55 5.98
C MET A 154 -2.15 10.88 7.46
N LYS A 155 -3.35 10.83 8.06
CA LYS A 155 -3.57 11.28 9.45
C LYS A 155 -2.53 10.65 10.41
N PRO A 156 -1.54 11.41 10.90
CA PRO A 156 -0.40 10.81 11.59
C PRO A 156 -0.82 10.15 12.90
N GLY A 157 -0.31 8.94 13.14
CA GLY A 157 -0.55 8.23 14.40
C GLY A 157 -1.97 7.70 14.58
N MET A 158 -2.81 7.75 13.55
CA MET A 158 -4.19 7.24 13.58
C MET A 158 -4.37 6.07 12.62
N VAL A 159 -5.26 5.15 12.99
CA VAL A 159 -5.82 4.11 12.12
C VAL A 159 -7.34 4.25 12.10
N ILE A 160 -8.00 3.74 11.07
CA ILE A 160 -9.45 3.80 10.95
C ILE A 160 -10.07 2.54 11.54
N GLY A 161 -11.07 2.72 12.40
CA GLY A 161 -12.03 1.69 12.77
C GLY A 161 -13.36 1.89 12.05
N ASP A 162 -13.98 0.82 11.58
CA ASP A 162 -15.33 0.82 10.99
C ASP A 162 -16.08 -0.41 11.50
N ILE A 163 -17.14 -0.19 12.29
CA ILE A 163 -17.87 -1.29 12.94
C ILE A 163 -18.77 -2.05 11.96
N VAL A 164 -19.24 -1.39 10.90
CA VAL A 164 -20.11 -1.99 9.88
C VAL A 164 -19.29 -2.91 8.97
N ASN A 165 -18.09 -2.48 8.60
CA ASN A 165 -17.19 -3.26 7.74
C ASN A 165 -16.16 -4.09 8.52
N GLY A 166 -16.22 -4.08 9.86
CA GLY A 166 -15.34 -4.85 10.72
C GLY A 166 -15.53 -6.36 10.56
N ARG A 167 -14.43 -7.10 10.49
CA ARG A 167 -14.45 -8.56 10.32
C ARG A 167 -14.64 -9.26 11.66
N LYS A 168 -15.42 -10.34 11.66
CA LYS A 168 -15.52 -11.24 12.81
C LYS A 168 -14.22 -12.03 12.98
N VAL A 169 -13.69 -12.05 14.20
CA VAL A 169 -12.52 -12.84 14.60
C VAL A 169 -12.88 -13.74 15.78
N SER A 170 -12.26 -14.91 15.85
CA SER A 170 -12.36 -15.80 17.00
C SER A 170 -11.24 -15.48 18.01
N LEU A 171 -11.62 -15.26 19.26
CA LEU A 171 -10.72 -15.08 20.40
C LEU A 171 -10.85 -16.27 21.34
N GLY A 172 -9.75 -16.61 22.02
CA GLY A 172 -9.72 -17.72 22.98
C GLY A 172 -9.32 -19.08 22.37
N PRO A 173 -9.13 -20.10 23.23
CA PRO A 173 -8.77 -21.45 22.80
C PRO A 173 -9.92 -22.10 22.01
N SER A 174 -9.62 -23.11 21.18
CA SER A 174 -10.58 -23.74 20.28
C SER A 174 -11.88 -24.26 20.94
N ASN A 175 -11.83 -24.61 22.22
CA ASN A 175 -12.97 -25.15 22.98
C ASN A 175 -13.86 -24.08 23.62
N ASP A 176 -13.45 -22.81 23.61
CA ASP A 176 -14.18 -21.68 24.19
C ASP A 176 -13.92 -20.41 23.37
N GLN A 177 -14.24 -20.49 22.08
CA GLN A 177 -14.02 -19.37 21.16
C GLN A 177 -15.14 -18.34 21.28
N LYS A 178 -14.76 -17.10 21.55
CA LYS A 178 -15.65 -15.94 21.46
C LYS A 178 -15.49 -15.28 20.10
N ILE A 179 -16.60 -15.09 19.38
CA ILE A 179 -16.60 -14.35 18.10
C ILE A 179 -16.86 -12.88 18.40
N VAL A 180 -15.95 -12.01 17.97
CA VAL A 180 -16.01 -10.56 18.20
C VAL A 180 -15.80 -9.84 16.87
N THR A 181 -16.51 -8.74 16.64
CA THR A 181 -16.24 -7.85 15.50
C THR A 181 -14.96 -7.08 15.76
N TYR A 182 -13.96 -7.28 14.91
CA TYR A 182 -12.70 -6.54 14.98
C TYR A 182 -12.74 -5.34 14.04
N VAL A 183 -12.91 -4.16 14.62
CA VAL A 183 -13.18 -2.90 13.89
C VAL A 183 -12.02 -2.39 13.04
N LEU A 184 -10.81 -2.94 13.18
CA LEU A 184 -9.61 -2.52 12.43
C LEU A 184 -9.30 -3.43 11.22
N TRP A 185 -9.94 -4.59 11.14
CA TRP A 185 -9.84 -5.49 9.99
C TRP A 185 -11.07 -5.31 9.15
N LEU A 186 -10.91 -4.59 8.04
CA LEU A 186 -12.01 -4.08 7.25
C LEU A 186 -12.24 -4.97 6.03
N ALA A 187 -13.51 -5.23 5.75
CA ALA A 187 -14.00 -5.81 4.51
C ALA A 187 -14.87 -4.78 3.80
N ILE A 188 -14.24 -3.82 3.13
CA ILE A 188 -14.93 -2.72 2.45
C ILE A 188 -15.66 -3.27 1.23
N GLN A 189 -16.98 -3.14 1.22
CA GLN A 189 -17.87 -3.64 0.17
C GLN A 189 -17.95 -2.67 -1.03
N GLN A 190 -18.40 -3.16 -2.18
CA GLN A 190 -18.50 -2.43 -3.44
C GLN A 190 -19.19 -1.06 -3.33
N ASN A 191 -20.21 -0.91 -2.49
CA ASN A 191 -20.94 0.35 -2.30
C ASN A 191 -20.09 1.47 -1.65
N LEU A 192 -18.93 1.13 -1.09
CA LEU A 192 -17.95 2.06 -0.51
C LEU A 192 -16.68 2.19 -1.36
N LEU A 193 -16.67 1.53 -2.53
CA LEU A 193 -15.67 1.67 -3.57
C LEU A 193 -16.18 2.62 -4.65
N SER A 194 -15.26 3.30 -5.35
CA SER A 194 -15.66 4.12 -6.49
C SER A 194 -16.13 3.24 -7.63
N ASN A 195 -17.36 3.46 -8.09
CA ASN A 195 -17.93 2.80 -9.26
C ASN A 195 -17.64 3.53 -10.58
N THR A 196 -17.04 4.72 -10.51
CA THR A 196 -16.68 5.53 -11.68
C THR A 196 -15.19 5.43 -12.05
N ASP A 197 -14.34 4.96 -11.12
CA ASP A 197 -12.92 4.73 -11.39
C ASP A 197 -12.67 3.27 -11.77
N ILE A 198 -12.00 3.05 -12.90
CA ILE A 198 -11.68 1.73 -13.45
C ILE A 198 -10.86 0.84 -12.48
N ILE A 199 -10.12 1.44 -11.54
CA ILE A 199 -9.33 0.70 -10.55
C ILE A 199 -10.25 -0.08 -9.60
N THR A 200 -11.39 0.49 -9.24
CA THR A 200 -12.26 -0.06 -8.20
C THR A 200 -13.64 -0.48 -8.70
N SER A 201 -14.03 -0.07 -9.92
CA SER A 201 -15.39 -0.27 -10.45
C SER A 201 -15.82 -1.74 -10.54
N ASN A 202 -14.86 -2.64 -10.74
CA ASN A 202 -15.10 -4.07 -10.92
C ASN A 202 -14.72 -4.90 -9.67
N LEU A 203 -14.51 -4.27 -8.52
CA LEU A 203 -14.20 -4.96 -7.27
C LEU A 203 -15.47 -5.14 -6.43
N ASP A 204 -15.72 -6.37 -5.98
CA ASP A 204 -16.84 -6.67 -5.07
C ASP A 204 -16.55 -6.24 -3.62
N TYR A 205 -15.31 -6.46 -3.17
CA TYR A 205 -14.84 -6.04 -1.87
C TYR A 205 -13.31 -5.96 -1.82
N ILE A 206 -12.78 -5.24 -0.83
CA ILE A 206 -11.35 -5.21 -0.51
C ILE A 206 -11.13 -5.44 0.98
N PHE A 207 -10.10 -6.22 1.30
CA PHE A 207 -9.67 -6.43 2.68
C PHE A 207 -8.50 -5.53 3.03
N LEU A 208 -8.63 -4.82 4.15
CA LEU A 208 -7.63 -3.91 4.67
C LEU A 208 -7.45 -4.17 6.16
N LYS A 209 -6.23 -4.02 6.66
CA LYS A 209 -5.92 -4.17 8.08
C LYS A 209 -5.26 -2.90 8.56
N SER A 210 -5.73 -2.36 9.68
CA SER A 210 -5.13 -1.20 10.33
C SER A 210 -4.93 0.00 9.38
N ALA A 211 -5.92 0.24 8.51
CA ALA A 211 -5.83 1.25 7.44
C ALA A 211 -5.69 2.68 7.98
N GLY A 212 -4.94 3.52 7.28
CA GLY A 212 -4.85 4.96 7.57
C GLY A 212 -5.91 5.77 6.84
N SER A 213 -6.04 7.06 7.20
CA SER A 213 -6.96 8.00 6.55
C SER A 213 -6.20 9.08 5.80
N ILE A 214 -6.60 9.32 4.55
CA ILE A 214 -6.20 10.49 3.76
C ILE A 214 -7.04 11.70 4.22
N GLU A 215 -6.38 12.82 4.48
CA GLU A 215 -6.99 14.10 4.85
C GLU A 215 -6.57 15.18 3.86
N ASN A 216 -7.55 15.92 3.31
CA ASN A 216 -7.27 17.13 2.54
C ASN A 216 -6.92 18.25 3.52
N LEU A 217 -5.74 18.86 3.38
CA LEU A 217 -5.31 19.96 4.24
C LEU A 217 -5.92 21.31 3.81
N ASN A 218 -6.57 21.36 2.64
CA ASN A 218 -7.16 22.55 2.04
C ASN A 218 -6.15 23.70 1.85
N THR A 219 -4.87 23.36 1.66
CA THR A 219 -3.78 24.32 1.42
C THR A 219 -3.48 24.52 -0.06
N ASN A 220 -3.94 23.61 -0.93
CA ASN A 220 -3.75 23.68 -2.38
C ASN A 220 -5.12 23.60 -3.08
N SER A 221 -5.57 24.71 -3.67
CA SER A 221 -6.87 24.80 -4.36
C SER A 221 -6.93 24.07 -5.70
N SER A 222 -5.77 23.76 -6.30
CA SER A 222 -5.68 23.02 -7.56
C SER A 222 -5.81 21.50 -7.35
N LEU A 223 -5.78 21.05 -6.09
CA LEU A 223 -5.81 19.64 -5.72
C LEU A 223 -7.23 19.07 -5.74
N VAL A 224 -7.42 18.01 -6.53
CA VAL A 224 -8.63 17.20 -6.56
C VAL A 224 -8.30 15.83 -5.96
N ILE A 225 -8.97 15.48 -4.86
CA ILE A 225 -8.88 14.18 -4.21
C ILE A 225 -10.16 13.40 -4.50
N GLU A 226 -10.10 12.46 -5.44
CA GLU A 226 -11.19 11.57 -5.82
C GLU A 226 -11.11 10.29 -4.97
N PRO A 227 -12.04 10.06 -4.02
CA PRO A 227 -11.99 8.86 -3.18
C PRO A 227 -12.23 7.59 -4.01
N LEU A 228 -11.35 6.61 -3.86
CA LEU A 228 -11.48 5.27 -4.46
C LEU A 228 -12.01 4.25 -3.47
N ILE A 229 -11.62 4.39 -2.20
CA ILE A 229 -12.01 3.51 -1.09
C ILE A 229 -12.37 4.40 0.08
N ARG A 230 -13.57 4.21 0.63
CA ARG A 230 -14.04 4.93 1.82
C ARG A 230 -14.55 3.97 2.87
N THR A 231 -14.67 4.45 4.10
CA THR A 231 -15.40 3.75 5.15
C THR A 231 -16.89 4.12 5.14
N SER A 232 -17.67 3.36 5.92
CA SER A 232 -19.03 3.75 6.29
C SER A 232 -19.03 5.04 7.13
N LYS A 233 -20.21 5.56 7.46
CA LYS A 233 -20.32 6.65 8.46
C LYS A 233 -20.14 6.15 9.89
N GLU A 234 -20.34 4.86 10.12
CA GLU A 234 -20.11 4.20 11.41
C GLU A 234 -18.63 3.87 11.58
N SER A 235 -17.83 4.93 11.61
CA SER A 235 -16.37 4.86 11.63
C SER A 235 -15.79 5.88 12.59
N MET A 236 -14.59 5.60 13.07
CA MET A 236 -13.82 6.48 13.94
C MET A 236 -12.33 6.38 13.66
N LEU A 237 -11.58 7.41 14.03
CA LEU A 237 -10.12 7.31 14.13
C LEU A 237 -9.72 6.77 15.50
N ILE A 238 -8.82 5.80 15.50
CA ILE A 238 -8.29 5.12 16.68
C ILE A 238 -6.80 5.42 16.74
N GLU A 239 -6.30 5.80 17.91
CA GLU A 239 -4.88 6.07 18.07
C GLU A 239 -4.07 4.79 17.89
N ARG A 240 -3.07 4.85 17.01
CA ARG A 240 -2.22 3.72 16.65
C ARG A 240 -1.55 3.06 17.85
N TYR A 241 -1.23 3.82 18.91
CA TYR A 241 -0.52 3.27 20.06
C TYR A 241 -1.31 2.15 20.75
N LYS A 242 -2.65 2.11 20.62
CA LYS A 242 -3.51 1.02 21.11
C LYS A 242 -3.20 -0.34 20.47
N MET A 243 -2.43 -0.35 19.38
CA MET A 243 -2.00 -1.54 18.65
C MET A 243 -0.61 -2.04 19.03
N GLN A 244 0.18 -1.22 19.74
CA GLN A 244 1.62 -1.47 19.98
C GLN A 244 1.87 -2.75 20.80
N PHE A 245 1.09 -3.00 21.83
CA PHE A 245 1.32 -4.11 22.76
C PHE A 245 0.38 -5.29 22.53
N ARG A 246 -0.07 -5.47 21.28
CA ARG A 246 -1.19 -6.31 20.83
C ARG A 246 -2.52 -5.60 20.99
N ALA A 247 -3.22 -5.49 19.86
CA ALA A 247 -4.59 -5.03 19.85
C ALA A 247 -5.51 -6.00 20.59
N ASP A 248 -6.40 -5.46 21.42
CA ASP A 248 -7.49 -6.19 22.03
C ASP A 248 -8.80 -5.88 21.28
N PRO A 249 -9.32 -6.80 20.45
CA PRO A 249 -10.55 -6.55 19.70
C PRO A 249 -11.78 -6.32 20.57
N GLU A 250 -11.85 -6.89 21.78
CA GLU A 250 -12.98 -6.67 22.69
C GLU A 250 -12.94 -5.26 23.26
N GLN A 251 -11.77 -4.82 23.73
CA GLN A 251 -11.60 -3.48 24.25
C GLN A 251 -11.82 -2.43 23.15
N LEU A 252 -11.28 -2.65 21.94
CA LEU A 252 -11.48 -1.75 20.81
C LEU A 252 -12.95 -1.66 20.37
N LEU A 253 -13.70 -2.77 20.41
CA LEU A 253 -15.12 -2.76 20.10
C LEU A 253 -15.93 -2.06 21.20
N LYS A 254 -15.57 -2.26 22.46
CA LYS A 254 -16.22 -1.62 23.61
C LYS A 254 -16.02 -0.10 23.62
N ASP A 255 -14.83 0.35 23.27
CA ASP A 255 -14.45 1.76 23.21
C ASP A 255 -14.86 2.42 21.87
N PHE A 256 -15.51 1.67 20.97
CA PHE A 256 -15.87 2.18 19.67
C PHE A 256 -17.01 3.20 19.79
N GLU A 257 -16.73 4.43 19.37
CA GLU A 257 -17.70 5.50 19.28
C GLU A 257 -17.70 6.06 17.85
N SER A 258 -18.80 5.85 17.13
CA SER A 258 -18.99 6.36 15.78
C SER A 258 -18.88 7.89 15.76
N GLN A 259 -18.12 8.40 14.79
CA GLN A 259 -17.96 9.84 14.57
C GLN A 259 -18.91 10.37 13.49
N ASP A 260 -19.89 9.56 13.05
CA ASP A 260 -20.80 9.84 11.93
C ASP A 260 -20.07 10.40 10.69
N LYS A 261 -18.88 9.85 10.41
CA LYS A 261 -17.95 10.37 9.42
C LYS A 261 -17.35 9.25 8.59
N SER A 262 -17.43 9.41 7.27
CA SER A 262 -16.76 8.55 6.29
C SER A 262 -15.33 9.04 6.05
N TYR A 263 -14.37 8.16 6.26
CA TYR A 263 -12.94 8.39 6.04
C TYR A 263 -12.50 7.90 4.67
N ILE A 264 -11.52 8.58 4.07
CA ILE A 264 -10.94 8.19 2.78
C ILE A 264 -9.74 7.30 3.07
N ILE A 265 -9.77 6.05 2.61
CA ILE A 265 -8.64 5.10 2.76
C ILE A 265 -7.71 5.17 1.56
N GLY A 266 -8.29 5.23 0.35
CA GLY A 266 -7.55 5.31 -0.90
C GLY A 266 -8.20 6.34 -1.83
N ALA A 267 -7.37 7.06 -2.59
CA ALA A 267 -7.82 8.12 -3.47
C ALA A 267 -6.95 8.23 -4.72
N ARG A 268 -7.54 8.76 -5.80
CA ARG A 268 -6.81 9.32 -6.93
C ARG A 268 -6.65 10.81 -6.69
N ILE A 269 -5.41 11.29 -6.74
CA ILE A 269 -5.08 12.68 -6.47
C ILE A 269 -4.55 13.29 -7.77
N LYS A 270 -5.13 14.43 -8.17
CA LYS A 270 -4.77 15.18 -9.39
C LYS A 270 -4.64 16.65 -9.06
N GLY A 271 -3.80 17.36 -9.81
CA GLY A 271 -3.63 18.80 -9.68
C GLY A 271 -2.19 19.22 -9.90
N GLU A 272 -1.98 20.52 -9.80
CA GLU A 272 -0.63 21.10 -9.74
C GLU A 272 -0.11 20.96 -8.31
N LEU A 273 1.11 20.45 -8.15
CA LEU A 273 1.72 20.19 -6.86
C LEU A 273 2.94 21.10 -6.65
N ASP A 274 3.09 21.62 -5.43
CA ASP A 274 4.26 22.40 -5.05
C ASP A 274 5.36 21.48 -4.49
N SER A 275 6.59 21.68 -4.97
CA SER A 275 7.77 20.97 -4.47
C SER A 275 7.96 21.18 -2.97
N ALA A 276 8.22 20.10 -2.25
CA ALA A 276 8.54 20.11 -0.82
C ALA A 276 9.95 20.66 -0.50
N PHE A 277 10.75 20.99 -1.53
CA PHE A 277 12.14 21.39 -1.41
C PHE A 277 12.39 22.77 -2.02
N THR A 278 12.44 23.78 -1.16
CA THR A 278 12.84 25.14 -1.56
C THR A 278 14.36 25.26 -1.67
N TRP A 279 14.83 26.29 -2.39
CA TRP A 279 16.27 26.59 -2.49
C TRP A 279 16.97 26.72 -1.12
N LYS A 280 16.26 27.20 -0.09
CA LYS A 280 16.78 27.34 1.29
C LYS A 280 17.02 25.98 1.95
N ILE A 281 16.15 25.02 1.67
CA ILE A 281 16.23 23.66 2.18
C ILE A 281 17.41 22.95 1.51
N LEU A 282 17.55 23.08 0.19
CA LEU A 282 18.64 22.47 -0.57
C LEU A 282 20.03 22.90 -0.08
N LYS A 283 20.21 24.16 0.31
CA LYS A 283 21.47 24.65 0.89
C LYS A 283 21.87 23.99 2.21
N LYS A 284 20.94 23.33 2.91
CA LYS A 284 21.22 22.61 4.16
C LYS A 284 21.53 21.12 3.96
N LEU A 285 21.31 20.62 2.74
CA LEU A 285 21.56 19.21 2.37
C LEU A 285 22.95 19.00 1.77
N ASN A 286 23.65 20.09 1.41
CA ASN A 286 25.06 20.13 1.02
C ASN A 286 25.93 20.54 2.20
#